data_AF-A0A959WDA5-F1
#
_entry.id   AF-A0A959WDA5-F1
#
_cell.length_a   1.000
_cell.length_b   1.000
_cell.length_c   1.000
_cell.angle_alpha   90.00
_cell.angle_beta   90.00
_cell.angle_gamma   90.00
#
_symmetry.space_group_name_H-M   'P 1'
#
loop_
_entity.id
_entity.type
_entity.pdbx_description
1 polymer ?
#
loop_
_entity_poly.entity_id
_entity_poly.type
_entity_poly.pdbx_seq_one_letter_code
_entity_poly.pdbx_strand_id
1 'polypeptide(L)'
;MKLKQVAVLAACAAVAAGAAGCGGDDGGDTTATETLTKEEWIQQADQICSTGDNEIQQAAQDQNLSNKSTPEELETFYTDTVIPSIENQRDQIEALPVPEGEEDPINSITDALDQAIDDAKSDPTALVNGDGSSFDDVNQQAQDYGLTSCGNGAG
;
A
#
# COMPACT_ATOMS: atom_id res chain seq x y z
N MET A 1 20.28 40.60 -35.91
CA MET A 1 21.30 39.55 -36.09
C MET A 1 21.39 38.78 -34.78
N LYS A 2 21.09 37.49 -34.61
CA LYS A 2 20.78 36.36 -35.51
C LYS A 2 19.85 35.40 -34.75
N LEU A 3 18.83 34.90 -35.45
CA LEU A 3 17.99 33.78 -35.07
C LEU A 3 18.84 32.50 -34.87
N LYS A 4 18.46 31.65 -33.90
CA LYS A 4 18.77 30.21 -33.87
C LYS A 4 17.53 29.50 -33.30
N GLN A 5 16.55 29.23 -34.16
CA GLN A 5 16.29 27.95 -34.82
C GLN A 5 15.61 26.92 -33.90
N VAL A 6 14.28 26.98 -33.99
CA VAL A 6 13.34 25.87 -33.82
C VAL A 6 13.79 24.71 -34.72
N ALA A 7 13.93 23.51 -34.16
CA ALA A 7 14.05 22.27 -34.92
C ALA A 7 13.30 21.16 -34.19
N VAL A 8 12.03 21.03 -34.55
CA VAL A 8 11.23 19.82 -34.44
C VAL A 8 11.99 18.69 -35.15
N LEU A 9 12.23 17.58 -34.47
CA LEU A 9 12.66 16.33 -35.09
C LEU A 9 11.76 15.21 -34.60
N ALA A 10 10.69 15.04 -35.37
CA ALA A 10 9.96 13.80 -35.48
C ALA A 10 10.84 12.75 -36.19
N ALA A 11 10.92 11.54 -35.64
CA ALA A 11 11.31 10.37 -36.41
C ALA A 11 10.69 9.11 -35.80
N CYS A 12 9.72 8.59 -36.55
CA CYS A 12 8.95 7.38 -36.33
C CYS A 12 9.83 6.13 -36.18
N ALA A 13 9.48 5.26 -35.23
CA ALA A 13 9.76 3.84 -35.32
C ALA A 13 8.46 3.08 -35.03
N ALA A 14 7.78 2.71 -36.11
CA ALA A 14 6.62 1.83 -36.08
C ALA A 14 7.06 0.40 -35.76
N VAL A 15 6.48 -0.18 -34.71
CA VAL A 15 6.39 -1.63 -34.55
C VAL A 15 4.91 -1.93 -34.36
N ALA A 16 4.35 -2.60 -35.37
CA ALA A 16 2.98 -3.08 -35.38
C ALA A 16 2.95 -4.60 -35.17
N ALA A 17 1.82 -5.05 -34.59
CA ALA A 17 1.32 -6.41 -34.38
C ALA A 17 1.76 -7.11 -33.08
N GLY A 18 0.88 -7.47 -32.15
CA GLY A 18 -0.58 -7.32 -32.10
C GLY A 18 -1.21 -8.08 -30.92
N ALA A 19 -2.52 -7.85 -30.78
CA ALA A 19 -3.55 -8.58 -30.03
C ALA A 19 -3.88 -8.16 -28.57
N ALA A 20 -5.13 -7.69 -28.45
CA ALA A 20 -6.04 -7.60 -27.29
C ALA A 20 -6.03 -6.30 -26.44
N GLY A 21 -7.14 -5.54 -26.53
CA GLY A 21 -7.63 -4.63 -25.48
C GLY A 21 -7.70 -3.14 -25.84
N CYS A 22 -8.94 -2.59 -25.87
CA CYS A 22 -9.38 -1.17 -25.83
C CYS A 22 -8.63 -0.14 -26.72
N GLY A 23 -9.19 0.48 -27.75
CA GLY A 23 -10.54 1.01 -27.87
C GLY A 23 -10.66 2.39 -27.21
N GLY A 24 -10.26 3.46 -27.92
CA GLY A 24 -10.60 4.86 -27.57
C GLY A 24 -9.42 5.84 -27.56
N ASP A 25 -9.19 6.50 -28.69
CA ASP A 25 -8.37 7.71 -28.86
C ASP A 25 -9.29 8.93 -28.61
N ASP A 26 -8.94 9.84 -27.68
CA ASP A 26 -9.18 11.28 -27.83
C ASP A 26 -8.37 12.08 -26.80
N GLY A 27 -7.81 13.20 -27.24
CA GLY A 27 -6.83 14.00 -26.51
C GLY A 27 -7.45 14.96 -25.49
N GLY A 28 -6.63 15.40 -24.54
CA GLY A 28 -7.00 16.44 -23.59
C GLY A 28 -5.84 16.84 -22.71
N ASP A 29 -5.08 17.83 -23.18
CA ASP A 29 -4.18 18.64 -22.36
C ASP A 29 -5.02 19.34 -21.28
N THR A 30 -5.04 18.76 -20.08
CA THR A 30 -5.58 19.36 -18.87
C THR A 30 -4.81 18.77 -17.72
N THR A 31 -4.20 19.62 -16.89
CA THR A 31 -3.77 19.25 -15.53
C THR A 31 -5.03 18.91 -14.73
N ALA A 32 -5.60 17.75 -15.00
CA ALA A 32 -6.55 17.10 -14.13
C ALA A 32 -5.74 16.59 -12.94
N THR A 33 -6.12 16.99 -11.74
CA THR A 33 -5.79 16.19 -10.56
C THR A 33 -6.35 14.81 -10.88
N GLU A 34 -5.48 13.83 -11.18
CA GLU A 34 -5.95 12.49 -11.52
C GLU A 34 -6.61 11.89 -10.28
N THR A 35 -7.94 11.98 -10.24
CA THR A 35 -8.77 11.34 -9.23
C THR A 35 -8.77 9.86 -9.58
N LEU A 36 -8.23 9.03 -8.68
CA LEU A 36 -8.23 7.58 -8.85
C LEU A 36 -9.66 7.05 -8.87
N THR A 37 -9.92 6.02 -9.66
CA THR A 37 -11.11 5.17 -9.46
C THR A 37 -10.95 4.31 -8.21
N LYS A 38 -12.04 3.76 -7.69
CA LYS A 38 -12.02 2.83 -6.55
C LYS A 38 -11.09 1.65 -6.83
N GLU A 39 -11.20 1.04 -7.99
CA GLU A 39 -10.40 -0.13 -8.37
C GLU A 39 -8.90 0.20 -8.50
N GLU A 40 -8.54 1.38 -9.00
CA GLU A 40 -7.14 1.83 -9.08
C GLU A 40 -6.57 2.15 -7.70
N TRP A 41 -7.38 2.72 -6.81
CA TRP A 41 -6.98 2.95 -5.43
C TRP A 41 -6.75 1.64 -4.69
N ILE A 42 -7.68 0.67 -4.81
CA ILE A 42 -7.55 -0.67 -4.20
C ILE A 42 -6.25 -1.35 -4.67
N GLN A 43 -5.98 -1.32 -5.98
CA GLN A 43 -4.74 -1.91 -6.52
C GLN A 43 -3.48 -1.26 -5.96
N GLN A 44 -3.46 0.06 -5.81
CA GLN A 44 -2.31 0.78 -5.26
C GLN A 44 -2.13 0.53 -3.77
N ALA A 45 -3.22 0.54 -3.00
CA ALA A 45 -3.21 0.19 -1.58
C ALA A 45 -2.72 -1.25 -1.37
N ASP A 46 -3.24 -2.22 -2.12
CA ASP A 46 -2.81 -3.62 -2.03
C ASP A 46 -1.34 -3.82 -2.42
N GLN A 47 -0.82 -3.03 -3.37
CA GLN A 47 0.60 -3.06 -3.71
C GLN A 47 1.47 -2.51 -2.57
N ILE A 48 1.02 -1.46 -1.88
CA ILE A 48 1.71 -0.93 -0.69
C ILE A 48 1.78 -2.00 0.39
N CYS A 49 0.64 -2.61 0.74
CA CYS A 49 0.60 -3.65 1.76
C CYS A 49 1.45 -4.87 1.39
N SER A 50 1.34 -5.36 0.16
CA SER A 50 2.17 -6.48 -0.30
C SER A 50 3.66 -6.16 -0.26
N THR A 51 4.05 -4.92 -0.56
CA THR A 51 5.45 -4.49 -0.47
C THR A 51 5.93 -4.49 0.98
N GLY A 52 5.15 -3.91 1.90
CA GLY A 52 5.46 -3.89 3.33
C GLY A 52 5.55 -5.31 3.93
N ASP A 53 4.62 -6.20 3.58
CA ASP A 53 4.64 -7.60 4.01
C ASP A 53 5.90 -8.34 3.54
N ASN A 54 6.36 -8.07 2.32
CA ASN A 54 7.60 -8.64 1.80
C ASN A 54 8.84 -8.08 2.52
N GLU A 55 8.85 -6.79 2.85
CA GLU A 55 9.93 -6.16 3.62
C GLU A 55 10.00 -6.71 5.04
N ILE A 56 8.85 -6.88 5.72
CA ILE A 56 8.77 -7.52 7.04
C ILE A 56 9.30 -8.96 6.97
N GLN A 57 8.85 -9.76 6.00
CA GLN A 57 9.32 -11.13 5.83
C GLN A 57 10.83 -11.20 5.55
N GLN A 58 11.36 -10.29 4.74
CA GLN A 58 12.80 -10.20 4.48
C GLN A 58 13.57 -9.81 5.76
N ALA A 59 13.09 -8.84 6.52
CA ALA A 59 13.71 -8.43 7.78
C ALA A 59 13.73 -9.57 8.81
N ALA A 60 12.66 -10.37 8.89
CA ALA A 60 12.62 -11.56 9.74
C ALA A 60 13.69 -12.59 9.33
N GLN A 61 13.88 -12.80 8.03
CA GLN A 61 14.91 -13.70 7.50
C GLN A 61 16.32 -13.19 7.78
N ASP A 62 16.58 -11.89 7.57
CA ASP A 62 17.88 -11.27 7.82
C ASP A 62 18.28 -11.34 9.31
N GLN A 63 17.29 -11.25 10.20
CA GLN A 63 17.45 -11.43 11.64
C GLN A 63 17.47 -12.90 12.09
N ASN A 64 17.32 -13.86 11.16
CA ASN A 64 17.20 -15.30 11.43
C ASN A 64 16.09 -15.65 12.43
N LEU A 65 14.98 -14.90 12.41
CA LEU A 65 13.82 -15.18 13.24
C LEU A 65 13.15 -16.48 12.78
N SER A 66 12.69 -17.26 13.75
CA SER A 66 12.06 -18.55 13.51
C SER A 66 11.13 -18.92 14.67
N ASN A 67 10.47 -20.07 14.57
CA ASN A 67 9.68 -20.64 15.66
C ASN A 67 10.49 -21.02 16.92
N LYS A 68 11.83 -20.85 16.89
CA LYS A 68 12.71 -21.03 18.04
C LYS A 68 13.17 -19.72 18.65
N SER A 69 12.84 -18.59 18.03
CA SER A 69 13.14 -17.26 18.57
C SER A 69 12.49 -17.10 19.94
N THR A 70 13.20 -16.43 20.82
CA THR A 70 12.73 -16.07 22.15
C THR A 70 11.61 -15.03 22.04
N PRO A 71 10.71 -14.95 23.05
CA PRO A 71 9.71 -13.89 23.10
C PRO A 71 10.32 -12.48 23.02
N GLU A 72 11.49 -12.26 23.61
CA GLU A 72 12.20 -10.96 23.58
C GLU A 72 12.70 -10.60 22.18
N GLU A 73 13.20 -11.57 21.41
CA GLU A 73 13.59 -11.37 20.00
C GLU A 73 12.38 -11.02 19.13
N LEU A 74 11.25 -11.70 19.36
CA LEU A 74 10.00 -11.42 18.65
C LEU A 74 9.43 -10.05 19.04
N GLU A 75 9.40 -9.72 20.33
CA GLU A 75 8.92 -8.42 20.82
C GLU A 75 9.72 -7.28 20.18
N THR A 76 11.05 -7.37 20.21
CA THR A 76 11.94 -6.39 19.56
C THR A 76 11.66 -6.29 18.06
N PHE A 77 11.43 -7.41 17.39
CA PHE A 77 11.09 -7.41 15.96
C PHE A 77 9.75 -6.72 15.69
N TYR A 78 8.72 -6.98 16.49
CA TYR A 78 7.43 -6.34 16.34
C TYR A 78 7.52 -4.83 16.60
N THR A 79 8.20 -4.40 17.67
CA THR A 79 8.32 -2.98 18.03
C THR A 79 9.20 -2.19 17.07
N ASP A 80 10.30 -2.78 16.61
CA ASP A 80 11.32 -2.03 15.87
C ASP A 80 11.19 -2.20 14.35
N THR A 81 10.46 -3.21 13.88
CA THR A 81 10.32 -3.51 12.45
C THR A 81 8.87 -3.57 11.99
N VAL A 82 8.02 -4.41 12.61
CA VAL A 82 6.66 -4.65 12.11
C VAL A 82 5.78 -3.42 12.28
N ILE A 83 5.67 -2.88 13.50
CA ILE A 83 4.84 -1.70 13.78
C ILE A 83 5.29 -0.49 12.92
N PRO A 84 6.58 -0.13 12.86
CA PRO A 84 7.04 0.95 11.99
C PRO A 84 6.77 0.71 10.50
N SER A 85 6.83 -0.53 10.03
CA SER A 85 6.49 -0.87 8.64
C SER A 85 5.00 -0.66 8.37
N ILE A 86 4.11 -1.06 9.29
CA ILE A 86 2.66 -0.85 9.17
C ILE A 86 2.33 0.64 9.20
N GLU A 87 2.95 1.43 10.08
CA GLU A 87 2.82 2.90 10.08
C GLU A 87 3.22 3.50 8.73
N ASN A 88 4.32 3.01 8.14
CA ASN A 88 4.75 3.50 6.84
C ASN A 88 3.79 3.12 5.70
N GLN A 89 3.20 1.92 5.75
CA GLN A 89 2.16 1.52 4.80
C GLN A 89 0.93 2.42 4.93
N ARG A 90 0.49 2.70 6.17
CA ARG A 90 -0.59 3.63 6.47
C ARG A 90 -0.33 5.02 5.90
N ASP A 91 0.86 5.57 6.08
CA ASP A 91 1.25 6.87 5.53
C ASP A 91 1.24 6.90 4.00
N GLN A 92 1.68 5.81 3.37
CA GLN A 92 1.64 5.69 1.91
C GLN A 92 0.21 5.58 1.37
N ILE A 93 -0.67 4.87 2.07
CA ILE A 93 -2.10 4.73 1.71
C ILE A 93 -2.81 6.08 1.80
N GLU A 94 -2.58 6.85 2.87
CA GLU A 94 -3.16 8.20 3.00
C GLU A 94 -2.65 9.20 1.97
N ALA A 95 -1.44 8.97 1.45
CA ALA A 95 -0.89 9.79 0.38
C ALA A 95 -1.53 9.53 -0.99
N LEU A 96 -2.30 8.44 -1.15
CA LEU A 96 -3.02 8.15 -2.38
C LEU A 96 -4.17 9.15 -2.59
N PRO A 97 -4.39 9.62 -3.83
CA PRO A 97 -5.59 10.40 -4.14
C PRO A 97 -6.85 9.59 -3.84
N VAL A 98 -7.69 10.10 -2.93
CA VAL A 98 -8.95 9.45 -2.55
C VAL A 98 -9.95 9.51 -3.72
N PRO A 99 -10.55 8.38 -4.13
CA PRO A 99 -11.61 8.38 -5.14
C PRO A 99 -12.83 9.20 -4.70
N GLU A 100 -13.47 9.88 -5.65
CA GLU A 100 -14.67 10.68 -5.37
C GLU A 100 -15.79 9.81 -4.78
N GLY A 101 -16.28 10.19 -3.59
CA GLY A 101 -17.35 9.47 -2.89
C GLY A 101 -16.89 8.29 -2.03
N GLU A 102 -15.58 8.03 -1.96
CA GLU A 102 -14.99 6.97 -1.13
C GLU A 102 -14.25 7.55 0.10
N GLU A 103 -14.40 8.84 0.41
CA GLU A 103 -13.74 9.50 1.55
C GLU A 103 -14.11 8.85 2.89
N ASP A 104 -15.41 8.67 3.14
CA ASP A 104 -15.89 8.09 4.41
C ASP A 104 -15.41 6.64 4.63
N PRO A 105 -15.56 5.69 3.68
CA PRO A 105 -15.08 4.33 3.90
C PRO A 105 -13.56 4.24 4.01
N ILE A 106 -12.79 5.02 3.23
CA ILE A 106 -11.33 5.01 3.35
C ILE A 106 -10.89 5.58 4.70
N ASN A 107 -11.46 6.70 5.14
CA ASN A 107 -11.16 7.28 6.45
C ASN A 107 -11.50 6.32 7.59
N SER A 108 -12.62 5.59 7.51
CA SER A 108 -12.98 4.58 8.51
C SER A 108 -11.90 3.50 8.63
N ILE A 109 -11.37 3.02 7.50
CA ILE A 109 -10.33 1.99 7.47
C ILE A 109 -9.02 2.54 8.05
N THR A 110 -8.59 3.75 7.65
CA THR A 110 -7.33 4.33 8.12
C THR A 110 -7.40 4.74 9.59
N ASP A 111 -8.54 5.22 10.08
CA ASP A 111 -8.75 5.52 11.51
C ASP A 111 -8.72 4.23 12.34
N ALA A 112 -9.35 3.14 11.86
CA ALA A 112 -9.29 1.84 12.51
C ALA A 112 -7.85 1.27 12.52
N LEU A 113 -7.09 1.49 11.45
CA LEU A 113 -5.68 1.12 11.37
C LEU A 113 -4.85 1.89 12.41
N ASP A 114 -5.07 3.20 12.55
CA ASP A 114 -4.37 4.03 13.53
C ASP A 114 -4.64 3.54 14.96
N GLN A 115 -5.89 3.21 15.26
CA GLN A 115 -6.24 2.64 16.56
C GLN A 115 -5.54 1.29 16.79
N ALA A 116 -5.52 0.41 15.79
CA ALA A 116 -4.85 -0.89 15.88
C ALA A 116 -3.34 -0.75 16.10
N ILE A 117 -2.70 0.21 15.44
CA ILE A 117 -1.28 0.55 15.62
C ILE A 117 -1.02 1.07 17.04
N ASP A 118 -1.87 1.96 17.56
CA ASP A 118 -1.72 2.53 18.90
C ASP A 118 -1.91 1.47 19.99
N ASP A 119 -2.86 0.55 19.80
CA ASP A 119 -3.06 -0.60 20.70
C ASP A 119 -1.84 -1.54 20.66
N ALA A 120 -1.32 -1.83 19.47
CA ALA A 120 -0.12 -2.65 19.29
C ALA A 120 1.14 -2.04 19.91
N LYS A 121 1.29 -0.71 19.87
CA LYS A 121 2.37 0.00 20.56
C LYS A 121 2.22 -0.02 22.07
N SER A 122 0.97 -0.02 22.55
CA SER A 122 0.66 -0.02 23.98
C SER A 122 0.84 -1.39 24.61
N ASP A 123 0.58 -2.46 23.86
CA ASP A 123 0.80 -3.85 24.27
C ASP A 123 1.41 -4.69 23.12
N PRO A 124 2.71 -4.53 22.83
CA PRO A 124 3.38 -5.31 21.79
C PRO A 124 3.46 -6.81 22.13
N THR A 125 3.27 -7.18 23.41
CA THR A 125 3.32 -8.58 23.84
C THR A 125 2.11 -9.38 23.34
N ALA A 126 0.97 -8.73 23.09
CA ALA A 126 -0.18 -9.35 22.47
C ALA A 126 0.20 -9.98 21.11
N LEU A 127 0.91 -9.22 20.27
CA LEU A 127 1.37 -9.68 18.95
C LEU A 127 2.34 -10.87 19.05
N VAL A 128 3.28 -10.83 20.01
CA VAL A 128 4.22 -11.94 20.26
C VAL A 128 3.49 -13.23 20.67
N ASN A 129 2.39 -13.10 21.40
CA ASN A 129 1.57 -14.23 21.83
C ASN A 129 0.60 -14.73 20.74
N GLY A 130 0.66 -14.16 19.54
CA GLY A 130 -0.23 -14.49 18.42
C GLY A 130 -1.64 -13.91 18.58
N ASP A 131 -1.82 -12.94 19.47
CA ASP A 131 -3.05 -12.18 19.62
C ASP A 131 -2.99 -10.95 18.71
N GLY A 132 -3.48 -11.11 17.48
CA GLY A 132 -3.62 -10.04 16.50
C GLY A 132 -4.97 -9.32 16.55
N SER A 133 -5.76 -9.51 17.62
CA SER A 133 -7.15 -9.06 17.66
C SER A 133 -7.32 -7.54 17.57
N SER A 134 -6.28 -6.76 17.90
CA SER A 134 -6.27 -5.31 17.68
C SER A 134 -6.43 -4.94 16.20
N PHE A 135 -6.02 -5.82 15.28
CA PHE A 135 -6.14 -5.61 13.83
C PHE A 135 -7.40 -6.26 13.22
N ASP A 136 -8.17 -7.06 13.95
CA ASP A 136 -9.29 -7.82 13.37
C ASP A 136 -10.34 -6.92 12.73
N ASP A 137 -10.68 -5.80 13.37
CA ASP A 137 -11.70 -4.87 12.86
C ASP A 137 -11.23 -4.19 11.56
N VAL A 138 -10.02 -3.61 11.55
CA VAL A 138 -9.46 -2.99 10.34
C VAL A 138 -9.26 -4.01 9.22
N ASN A 139 -8.86 -5.24 9.54
CA ASN A 139 -8.71 -6.32 8.57
C ASN A 139 -10.06 -6.64 7.92
N GLN A 140 -11.13 -6.74 8.71
CA GLN A 140 -12.48 -6.96 8.21
C GLN A 140 -12.95 -5.80 7.33
N GLN A 141 -12.77 -4.55 7.77
CA GLN A 141 -13.14 -3.37 7.00
C GLN A 141 -12.40 -3.30 5.66
N ALA A 142 -11.09 -3.62 5.64
CA ALA A 142 -10.29 -3.66 4.43
C ALA A 142 -10.80 -4.73 3.44
N GLN A 143 -11.09 -5.93 3.94
CA GLN A 143 -11.65 -7.02 3.12
C GLN A 143 -13.04 -6.68 2.58
N ASP A 144 -13.91 -6.09 3.40
CA ASP A 144 -15.26 -5.65 2.99
C ASP A 144 -15.20 -4.55 1.93
N TYR A 145 -14.16 -3.70 1.98
CA TYR A 145 -13.90 -2.67 0.98
C TYR A 145 -13.34 -3.23 -0.34
N GLY A 146 -12.81 -4.44 -0.33
CA GLY A 146 -12.27 -5.15 -1.50
C GLY A 146 -10.76 -5.20 -1.58
N LEU A 147 -10.04 -4.81 -0.52
CA LEU A 147 -8.60 -5.01 -0.40
C LEU A 147 -8.30 -6.50 -0.18
N THR A 148 -7.22 -6.97 -0.79
CA THR A 148 -6.86 -8.39 -0.82
C THR A 148 -5.49 -8.68 -0.21
N SER A 149 -4.59 -7.70 -0.22
CA SER A 149 -3.30 -7.73 0.47
C SER A 149 -3.43 -7.02 1.82
N CYS A 150 -3.98 -5.80 1.82
CA CYS A 150 -4.25 -5.09 3.06
C CYS A 150 -5.34 -5.83 3.84
N GLY A 151 -5.10 -6.11 5.12
CA GLY A 151 -6.07 -6.78 5.97
C GLY A 151 -6.15 -8.29 5.83
N ASN A 152 -5.31 -8.91 5.01
CA ASN A 152 -5.20 -10.37 4.94
C ASN A 152 -4.23 -10.94 6.00
N GLY A 153 -3.43 -10.07 6.61
CA GLY A 153 -2.48 -10.40 7.67
C GLY A 153 -1.36 -11.32 7.21
N ALA A 154 -0.12 -10.94 7.50
CA ALA A 154 0.99 -11.89 7.57
C ALA A 154 0.68 -12.95 8.64
N GLY A 155 0.04 -14.05 8.23
CA GLY A 155 -0.07 -15.28 8.98
C GLY A 155 1.17 -16.15 8.86
#